data_AF-A0A2X3IS00-F1
#
_entry.id   AF-A0A2X3IS00-F1
#
_cell.length_a   1.000
_cell.length_b   1.000
_cell.length_c   1.000
_cell.angle_alpha   90.00
_cell.angle_beta   90.00
_cell.angle_gamma   90.00
#
_symmetry.space_group_name_H-M   'P 1'
#
loop_
_entity.id
_entity.type
_entity.pdbx_description
1 polymer ?
#
loop_
_entity_poly.entity_id
_entity_poly.type
_entity_poly.pdbx_seq_one_letter_code
_entity_poly.pdbx_strand_id
1 'polypeptide(L)'
;MSPKLNRNMPTFSQIWDYERITPASAAGETLKSIQGAIGEYFERRHFFNEIVTGGQKTLYEMMPPSAAKAFTEAFFQISSLTRDEIITHKFKTVRAFNLFSLEQQEIPAVIIALDNITAADDLKFYPDRDTCGCSFHGSLNDAIEGSLCEFMERQSLLFTGYREKPILKYPVK
;
A
#
# COMPACT_ATOMS: atom_id res chain seq x y z
N MET A 1 2.41 24.58 -8.31
CA MET A 1 2.55 24.26 -9.75
C MET A 1 3.73 25.05 -10.31
N SER A 2 4.70 24.38 -10.92
CA SER A 2 5.89 25.04 -11.47
C SER A 2 5.56 25.75 -12.79
N PRO A 3 6.06 26.99 -13.01
CA PRO A 3 6.07 27.60 -14.33
C PRO A 3 6.83 26.73 -15.34
N LYS A 4 6.42 26.78 -16.61
CA LYS A 4 7.12 26.11 -17.73
C LYS A 4 7.19 27.03 -18.94
N LEU A 5 8.33 27.06 -19.62
CA LEU A 5 8.53 27.82 -20.86
C LEU A 5 7.85 27.13 -22.05
N ASN A 6 7.89 25.79 -22.09
CA ASN A 6 7.35 25.00 -23.18
C ASN A 6 5.89 24.61 -22.90
N ARG A 7 4.95 25.15 -23.69
CA ARG A 7 3.51 24.83 -23.57
C ARG A 7 3.17 23.35 -23.80
N ASN A 8 4.03 22.61 -24.52
CA ASN A 8 3.84 21.19 -24.82
C ASN A 8 4.45 20.26 -23.76
N MET A 9 5.24 20.77 -22.81
CA MET A 9 5.74 19.97 -21.70
C MET A 9 4.62 19.68 -20.69
N PRO A 10 4.67 18.55 -19.97
CA PRO A 10 3.73 18.30 -18.88
C PRO A 10 3.84 19.40 -17.82
N THR A 11 2.71 19.70 -17.19
CA THR A 11 2.67 20.53 -15.98
C THR A 11 3.18 19.70 -14.80
N PHE A 12 3.89 20.33 -13.88
CA PHE A 12 4.39 19.72 -12.64
C PHE A 12 3.82 20.46 -11.44
N SER A 13 3.24 19.72 -10.51
CA SER A 13 2.69 20.22 -9.25
C SER A 13 3.29 19.43 -8.10
N GLN A 14 3.61 20.12 -7.02
CA GLN A 14 4.24 19.55 -5.84
C GLN A 14 3.68 20.20 -4.59
N ILE A 15 3.51 19.39 -3.55
CA ILE A 15 3.18 19.80 -2.20
C ILE A 15 4.36 19.43 -1.30
N TRP A 16 4.81 20.40 -0.51
CA TRP A 16 5.86 20.22 0.48
C TRP A 16 5.27 20.51 1.86
N ASP A 17 5.44 19.59 2.81
CA ASP A 17 4.98 19.70 4.19
C ASP A 17 6.09 19.29 5.17
N TYR A 18 7.20 20.04 5.13
CA TYR A 18 8.39 19.78 5.93
C TYR A 18 8.92 18.36 5.75
N GLU A 19 9.15 17.64 6.86
CA GLU A 19 9.61 16.25 6.90
C GLU A 19 8.51 15.31 7.43
N ARG A 20 7.26 15.78 7.52
CA ARG A 20 6.12 14.93 7.95
C ARG A 20 5.93 13.77 6.97
N ILE A 21 6.07 14.09 5.69
CA ILE A 21 6.24 13.16 4.57
C ILE A 21 7.22 13.79 3.57
N THR A 22 7.84 12.96 2.74
CA THR A 22 8.60 13.46 1.57
C THR A 22 7.66 14.22 0.61
N PRO A 23 8.18 15.16 -0.20
CA PRO A 23 7.34 15.92 -1.15
C PRO A 23 6.49 15.01 -2.02
N ALA A 24 5.20 15.34 -2.13
CA ALA A 24 4.24 14.66 -3.01
C ALA A 24 4.10 15.46 -4.32
N SER A 25 4.13 14.79 -5.47
CA SER A 25 4.16 15.48 -6.76
C SER A 25 3.60 14.66 -7.92
N ALA A 26 2.83 15.32 -8.78
CA ALA A 26 2.35 14.70 -10.01
C ALA A 26 2.65 15.56 -11.23
N ALA A 27 2.87 14.88 -12.36
CA ALA A 27 3.13 15.49 -13.66
C ALA A 27 2.11 15.02 -14.71
N GLY A 28 1.72 15.90 -15.62
CA GLY A 28 0.78 15.56 -16.70
C GLY A 28 0.05 16.76 -17.27
N GLU A 29 -1.19 16.54 -17.72
CA GLU A 29 -2.12 17.65 -18.00
C GLU A 29 -2.30 18.51 -16.74
N THR A 30 -2.51 19.82 -16.90
CA THR A 30 -2.51 20.79 -15.78
C THR A 30 -3.45 20.42 -14.65
N LEU A 31 -4.73 20.15 -14.93
CA LEU A 31 -5.69 19.80 -13.89
C LEU A 31 -5.34 18.46 -13.24
N LYS A 32 -4.96 17.45 -14.05
CA LYS A 32 -4.53 16.14 -13.56
C LYS A 32 -3.27 16.20 -12.69
N SER A 33 -2.31 17.07 -13.03
CA SER A 33 -1.10 17.30 -12.24
C SER A 33 -1.44 17.90 -10.87
N ILE A 34 -2.34 18.88 -10.82
CA ILE A 34 -2.77 19.49 -9.54
C ILE A 34 -3.53 18.46 -8.70
N GLN A 35 -4.50 17.76 -9.30
CA GLN A 35 -5.30 16.73 -8.61
C GLN A 35 -4.41 15.59 -8.11
N GLY A 36 -3.47 15.11 -8.93
CA GLY A 36 -2.55 14.04 -8.57
C GLY A 36 -1.62 14.43 -7.41
N ALA A 37 -1.07 15.65 -7.42
CA ALA A 37 -0.20 16.09 -6.32
C ALA A 37 -0.96 16.21 -4.99
N ILE A 38 -2.23 16.66 -5.04
CA ILE A 38 -3.11 16.68 -3.87
C ILE A 38 -3.43 15.24 -3.42
N GLY A 39 -3.80 14.36 -4.35
CA GLY A 39 -4.12 12.96 -4.05
C GLY A 39 -2.95 12.23 -3.39
N GLU A 40 -1.76 12.34 -3.97
CA GLU A 40 -0.55 11.74 -3.42
C GLU A 40 -0.19 12.31 -2.04
N TYR A 41 -0.41 13.60 -1.80
CA TYR A 41 -0.23 14.19 -0.48
C TYR A 41 -1.19 13.59 0.55
N PHE A 42 -2.49 13.47 0.23
CA PHE A 42 -3.47 12.87 1.14
C PHE A 42 -3.19 11.39 1.39
N GLU A 43 -2.84 10.64 0.35
CA GLU A 43 -2.47 9.23 0.45
C GLU A 43 -1.26 9.03 1.36
N ARG A 44 -0.13 9.69 1.05
CA ARG A 44 1.10 9.56 1.83
C ARG A 44 0.87 10.03 3.26
N ARG A 45 0.23 11.18 3.48
CA ARG A 45 -0.04 11.67 4.83
C ARG A 45 -0.87 10.67 5.64
N HIS A 46 -1.87 10.05 5.01
CA HIS A 46 -2.70 9.05 5.69
C HIS A 46 -1.88 7.86 6.19
N PHE A 47 -1.14 7.20 5.29
CA PHE A 47 -0.42 5.96 5.63
C PHE A 47 0.85 6.20 6.46
N PHE A 48 1.51 7.35 6.31
CA PHE A 48 2.70 7.70 7.09
C PHE A 48 2.42 8.34 8.44
N ASN A 49 1.28 8.99 8.65
CA ASN A 49 1.09 9.83 9.83
C ASN A 49 -0.25 9.67 10.57
N GLU A 50 -1.29 9.08 9.97
CA GLU A 50 -2.67 9.23 10.47
C GLU A 50 -3.38 7.91 10.80
N ILE A 51 -2.73 6.76 10.66
CA ILE A 51 -3.36 5.47 10.97
C ILE A 51 -3.57 5.34 12.48
N VAL A 52 -4.80 5.01 12.87
CA VAL A 52 -5.17 4.62 14.24
C VAL A 52 -5.83 3.25 14.19
N THR A 53 -5.34 2.32 15.01
CA THR A 53 -5.74 0.90 15.00
C THR A 53 -7.09 0.69 15.68
N GLY A 54 -7.88 -0.28 15.20
CA GLY A 54 -9.21 -0.60 15.72
C GLY A 54 -9.24 -1.49 16.97
N GLY A 55 -8.11 -2.13 17.31
CA GLY A 55 -8.02 -3.06 18.43
C GLY A 55 -6.81 -3.99 18.30
N GLN A 56 -6.84 -5.11 19.04
CA GLN A 56 -5.83 -6.16 18.98
C GLN A 56 -6.48 -7.55 18.96
N LYS A 57 -6.11 -8.39 17.98
CA LYS A 57 -6.69 -9.72 17.75
C LYS A 57 -5.63 -10.68 17.18
N THR A 58 -5.81 -11.98 17.39
CA THR A 58 -5.06 -13.00 16.64
C THR A 58 -5.55 -13.06 15.19
N LEU A 59 -4.78 -13.65 14.29
CA LEU A 59 -5.18 -13.77 12.88
C LEU A 59 -6.53 -14.50 12.71
N TYR A 60 -6.77 -15.54 13.50
CA TYR A 60 -8.01 -16.34 13.43
C TYR A 60 -9.22 -15.66 14.11
N GLU A 61 -8.99 -14.68 14.98
CA GLU A 61 -10.03 -13.79 15.51
C GLU A 61 -10.38 -12.66 14.52
N MET A 62 -9.47 -12.36 13.59
CA MET A 62 -9.51 -11.18 12.72
C MET A 62 -10.19 -11.42 11.37
N MET A 63 -10.08 -12.64 10.84
CA MET A 63 -10.50 -12.98 9.48
C MET A 63 -10.81 -14.48 9.32
N PRO A 64 -11.43 -14.91 8.20
CA PRO A 64 -11.70 -16.32 7.95
C PRO A 64 -10.45 -17.21 8.00
N PRO A 65 -10.58 -18.51 8.38
CA PRO A 65 -9.44 -19.40 8.61
C PRO A 65 -8.48 -19.56 7.43
N SER A 66 -8.99 -19.53 6.20
CA SER A 66 -8.16 -19.63 4.98
C SER A 66 -7.28 -18.39 4.79
N ALA A 67 -7.83 -17.20 5.04
CA ALA A 67 -7.07 -15.95 5.00
C ALA A 67 -6.03 -15.91 6.13
N ALA A 68 -6.44 -16.25 7.36
CA ALA A 68 -5.53 -16.30 8.51
C ALA A 68 -4.34 -17.26 8.27
N LYS A 69 -4.59 -18.42 7.66
CA LYS A 69 -3.55 -19.36 7.25
C LYS A 69 -2.58 -18.75 6.24
N ALA A 70 -3.09 -18.05 5.22
CA ALA A 70 -2.24 -17.41 4.21
C ALA A 70 -1.33 -16.33 4.82
N PHE A 71 -1.87 -15.48 5.71
CA PHE A 71 -1.05 -14.50 6.46
C PHE A 71 -0.01 -15.18 7.35
N THR A 72 -0.36 -16.29 8.00
CA THR A 72 0.58 -17.06 8.83
C THR A 72 1.79 -17.52 8.02
N GLU A 73 1.56 -18.10 6.83
CA GLU A 73 2.65 -18.53 5.95
C GLU A 73 3.47 -17.37 5.38
N ALA A 74 2.85 -16.21 5.15
CA ALA A 74 3.56 -15.00 4.75
C ALA A 74 4.50 -14.52 5.87
N PHE A 75 3.99 -14.31 7.09
CA PHE A 75 4.82 -13.85 8.23
C PHE A 75 5.92 -14.85 8.62
N PHE A 76 5.67 -16.15 8.44
CA PHE A 76 6.68 -17.19 8.68
C PHE A 76 7.87 -17.09 7.72
N GLN A 77 7.66 -16.61 6.49
CA GLN A 77 8.75 -16.39 5.53
C GLN A 77 9.49 -15.07 5.76
N ILE A 78 8.84 -14.10 6.39
CA ILE A 78 9.35 -12.73 6.57
C ILE A 78 10.22 -12.62 7.83
N SER A 79 9.84 -13.34 8.89
CA SER A 79 10.52 -13.32 10.18
C SER A 79 11.16 -14.67 10.51
N SER A 80 12.03 -14.71 11.52
CA SER A 80 12.56 -15.97 12.07
C SER A 80 11.65 -16.60 13.14
N LEU A 81 10.43 -16.09 13.31
CA LEU A 81 9.49 -16.52 14.35
C LEU A 81 8.74 -17.79 13.94
N THR A 82 8.31 -18.56 14.92
CA THR A 82 7.57 -19.80 14.69
C THR A 82 6.11 -19.53 14.29
N ARG A 83 5.48 -20.50 13.62
CA ARG A 83 4.04 -20.43 13.32
C ARG A 83 3.20 -20.29 14.60
N ASP A 84 3.60 -20.94 15.68
CA ASP A 84 2.91 -20.86 16.97
C ASP A 84 2.95 -19.45 17.55
N GLU A 85 4.11 -18.78 17.50
CA GLU A 85 4.22 -17.37 17.90
C GLU A 85 3.35 -16.47 17.01
N ILE A 86 3.29 -16.72 15.70
CA ILE A 86 2.49 -15.92 14.77
C ILE A 86 0.98 -16.07 15.05
N ILE A 87 0.47 -17.30 15.22
CA ILE A 87 -0.97 -17.52 15.39
C ILE A 87 -1.48 -17.11 16.78
N THR A 88 -0.61 -17.09 17.78
CA THR A 88 -0.96 -16.70 19.16
C THR A 88 -0.76 -15.21 19.43
N HIS A 89 0.06 -14.52 18.63
CA HIS A 89 0.26 -13.08 18.76
C HIS A 89 -1.00 -12.28 18.44
N LYS A 90 -1.25 -11.22 19.22
CA LYS A 90 -2.37 -10.31 19.03
C LYS A 90 -1.93 -9.06 18.27
N PHE A 91 -2.05 -9.11 16.96
CA PHE A 91 -1.76 -8.01 16.05
C PHE A 91 -2.73 -6.86 16.25
N LYS A 92 -2.23 -5.63 16.07
CA LYS A 92 -3.05 -4.44 15.90
C LYS A 92 -3.92 -4.58 14.65
N THR A 93 -5.18 -4.13 14.71
CA THR A 93 -6.14 -4.33 13.61
C THR A 93 -6.45 -3.05 12.85
N VAL A 94 -6.74 -3.18 11.55
CA VAL A 94 -7.42 -2.18 10.73
C VAL A 94 -8.55 -2.83 9.96
N ARG A 95 -9.58 -2.05 9.64
CA ARG A 95 -10.76 -2.52 8.89
C ARG A 95 -10.39 -2.87 7.45
N ALA A 96 -10.96 -3.95 6.93
CA ALA A 96 -10.82 -4.36 5.54
C ALA A 96 -12.08 -5.09 5.07
N PHE A 97 -12.14 -5.39 3.77
CA PHE A 97 -13.11 -6.31 3.23
C PHE A 97 -12.46 -7.16 2.13
N ASN A 98 -12.97 -8.36 1.92
CA ASN A 98 -12.54 -9.19 0.82
C ASN A 98 -12.99 -8.57 -0.51
N LEU A 99 -12.06 -8.33 -1.44
CA LEU A 99 -12.35 -7.67 -2.71
C LEU A 99 -13.45 -8.36 -3.54
N PHE A 100 -13.56 -9.69 -3.47
CA PHE A 100 -14.46 -10.46 -4.32
C PHE A 100 -15.80 -10.73 -3.65
N SER A 101 -15.82 -11.04 -2.35
CA SER A 101 -17.05 -11.35 -1.61
C SER A 101 -17.64 -10.15 -0.86
N LEU A 102 -16.88 -9.06 -0.73
CA LEU A 102 -17.20 -7.90 0.10
C LEU A 102 -17.40 -8.23 1.59
N GLU A 103 -16.98 -9.42 2.01
CA GLU A 103 -17.03 -9.86 3.40
C GLU A 103 -16.15 -8.94 4.24
N GLN A 104 -16.74 -8.31 5.26
CA GLN A 104 -16.02 -7.44 6.18
C GLN A 104 -15.13 -8.25 7.11
N GLN A 105 -13.92 -7.78 7.33
CA GLN A 105 -12.94 -8.38 8.22
C GLN A 105 -11.97 -7.31 8.72
N GLU A 106 -10.98 -7.73 9.47
CA GLU A 106 -9.83 -6.91 9.80
C GLU A 106 -8.56 -7.52 9.18
N ILE A 107 -7.49 -6.73 9.10
CA ILE A 107 -6.14 -7.19 8.74
C ILE A 107 -5.09 -6.56 9.66
N PRO A 108 -3.87 -7.14 9.76
CA PRO A 108 -2.81 -6.61 10.61
C PRO A 108 -2.42 -5.19 10.20
N ALA A 109 -2.47 -4.25 11.14
CA ALA A 109 -2.16 -2.84 10.92
C ALA A 109 -0.69 -2.62 10.51
N VAL A 110 0.21 -3.52 10.93
CA VAL A 110 1.66 -3.46 10.62
C VAL A 110 1.97 -3.49 9.12
N ILE A 111 1.06 -4.00 8.29
CA ILE A 111 1.22 -4.04 6.82
C ILE A 111 0.78 -2.71 6.18
N ILE A 112 -0.03 -1.92 6.90
CA ILE A 112 -0.66 -0.70 6.36
C ILE A 112 -0.01 0.58 6.89
N ALA A 113 0.37 0.60 8.18
CA ALA A 113 0.96 1.78 8.80
C ALA A 113 2.47 1.85 8.50
N LEU A 114 2.91 3.02 8.00
CA LEU A 114 4.30 3.25 7.60
C LEU A 114 5.14 3.91 8.69
N ASP A 115 4.51 4.47 9.72
CA ASP A 115 5.23 4.90 10.91
C ASP A 115 5.65 3.69 11.79
N ASN A 116 6.61 3.92 12.68
CA ASN A 116 7.15 2.89 13.59
C ASN A 116 6.44 2.87 14.96
N ILE A 117 5.31 3.57 15.12
CA ILE A 117 4.62 3.77 16.40
C ILE A 117 3.29 2.99 16.41
N THR A 118 2.47 3.14 15.38
CA THR A 118 1.11 2.60 15.27
C THR A 118 1.02 1.10 15.57
N ALA A 119 2.00 0.32 15.07
CA ALA A 119 2.09 -1.13 15.28
C ALA A 119 3.49 -1.56 15.73
N ALA A 120 4.13 -0.76 16.60
CA ALA A 120 5.51 -0.98 17.07
C ALA A 120 5.81 -2.43 17.51
N ASP A 121 4.93 -3.03 18.32
CA ASP A 121 5.11 -4.39 18.86
C ASP A 121 5.00 -5.50 17.79
N ASP A 122 4.40 -5.19 16.65
CA ASP A 122 4.16 -6.12 15.54
C ASP A 122 5.31 -6.10 14.51
N LEU A 123 6.22 -5.12 14.59
CA LEU A 123 7.32 -4.93 13.63
C LEU A 123 8.28 -6.11 13.54
N LYS A 124 8.38 -6.92 14.60
CA LYS A 124 9.18 -8.16 14.58
C LYS A 124 8.64 -9.22 13.61
N PHE A 125 7.36 -9.13 13.21
CA PHE A 125 6.73 -10.02 12.24
C PHE A 125 6.77 -9.48 10.82
N TYR A 126 6.82 -8.15 10.65
CA TYR A 126 6.80 -7.46 9.37
C TYR A 126 7.59 -6.13 9.46
N PRO A 127 8.93 -6.19 9.38
CA PRO A 127 9.77 -5.01 9.63
C PRO A 127 9.81 -4.04 8.44
N ASP A 128 9.69 -4.52 7.21
CA ASP A 128 9.84 -3.71 6.00
C ASP A 128 8.45 -3.39 5.41
N ARG A 129 8.11 -2.09 5.28
CA ARG A 129 6.82 -1.62 4.77
C ARG A 129 6.99 -0.61 3.64
N ASP A 130 6.03 -0.58 2.72
CA ASP A 130 5.96 0.38 1.62
C ASP A 130 4.51 0.75 1.26
N THR A 131 4.33 1.59 0.24
CA THR A 131 3.02 2.10 -0.21
C THR A 131 2.36 1.25 -1.31
N CYS A 132 2.78 0.00 -1.54
CA CYS A 132 2.24 -0.79 -2.64
C CYS A 132 0.71 -0.95 -2.53
N GLY A 133 -0.02 -0.54 -3.58
CA GLY A 133 -1.48 -0.64 -3.62
C GLY A 133 -2.22 0.42 -2.80
N CYS A 134 -1.52 1.44 -2.30
CA CYS A 134 -2.16 2.62 -1.70
C CYS A 134 -2.79 3.48 -2.81
N SER A 135 -3.87 4.19 -2.48
CA SER A 135 -4.56 5.08 -3.41
C SER A 135 -5.45 6.05 -2.65
N PHE A 136 -5.61 7.26 -3.18
CA PHE A 136 -6.57 8.24 -2.70
C PHE A 136 -7.43 8.76 -3.84
N HIS A 137 -8.75 8.73 -3.65
CA HIS A 137 -9.70 9.33 -4.59
C HIS A 137 -10.96 9.84 -3.89
N GLY A 138 -11.73 10.70 -4.56
CA GLY A 138 -13.00 11.23 -4.06
C GLY A 138 -14.16 10.23 -4.05
N SER A 139 -13.98 9.04 -4.63
CA SER A 139 -14.96 7.96 -4.60
C SER A 139 -14.29 6.64 -4.23
N LEU A 140 -15.01 5.75 -3.54
CA LEU A 140 -14.49 4.45 -3.12
C LEU A 140 -14.09 3.58 -4.31
N ASN A 141 -14.89 3.59 -5.39
CA ASN A 141 -14.63 2.76 -6.57
C ASN A 141 -13.34 3.19 -7.28
N ASP A 142 -13.14 4.49 -7.48
CA ASP A 142 -11.94 5.00 -8.13
C ASP A 142 -10.70 4.80 -7.25
N ALA A 143 -10.84 4.86 -5.91
CA ALA A 143 -9.75 4.54 -5.00
C ALA A 143 -9.35 3.06 -5.11
N ILE A 144 -10.33 2.14 -5.14
CA ILE A 144 -10.09 0.70 -5.38
C ILE A 144 -9.45 0.48 -6.75
N GLU A 145 -9.92 1.15 -7.80
CA GLU A 145 -9.33 1.03 -9.14
C GLU A 145 -7.88 1.49 -9.16
N GLY A 146 -7.58 2.64 -8.54
CA GLY A 146 -6.20 3.13 -8.39
C GLY A 146 -5.30 2.13 -7.63
N SER A 147 -5.80 1.60 -6.51
CA SER A 147 -5.10 0.56 -5.73
C SER A 147 -4.85 -0.71 -6.55
N LEU A 148 -5.81 -1.12 -7.39
CA LEU A 148 -5.66 -2.29 -8.27
C LEU A 148 -4.64 -2.04 -9.38
N CYS A 149 -4.62 -0.85 -9.98
CA CYS A 149 -3.60 -0.48 -10.97
C CYS A 149 -2.21 -0.54 -10.35
N GLU A 150 -1.99 0.12 -9.21
CA GLU A 150 -0.68 0.09 -8.56
C GLU A 150 -0.29 -1.33 -8.11
N PHE A 151 -1.22 -2.11 -7.58
CA PHE A 151 -0.97 -3.52 -7.26
C PHE A 151 -0.47 -4.29 -8.49
N MET A 152 -1.15 -4.16 -9.64
CA MET A 152 -0.77 -4.83 -10.87
C MET A 152 0.60 -4.36 -11.39
N GLU A 153 0.90 -3.06 -11.29
CA GLU A 153 2.21 -2.49 -11.65
C GLU A 153 3.33 -3.11 -10.81
N ARG A 154 3.18 -3.12 -9.49
CA ARG A 154 4.21 -3.60 -8.55
C ARG A 154 4.44 -5.09 -8.65
N GLN A 155 3.38 -5.90 -8.72
CA GLN A 155 3.52 -7.35 -8.87
C GLN A 155 4.15 -7.72 -10.23
N SER A 156 3.80 -7.00 -11.30
CA SER A 156 4.42 -7.19 -12.61
C SER A 156 5.90 -6.80 -12.61
N LEU A 157 6.25 -5.69 -11.93
CA LEU A 157 7.64 -5.24 -11.77
C LEU A 157 8.47 -6.28 -11.01
N LEU A 158 7.97 -6.80 -9.87
CA LEU A 158 8.66 -7.83 -9.10
C LEU A 158 8.87 -9.10 -9.95
N PHE A 159 7.81 -9.56 -10.62
CA PHE A 159 7.88 -10.77 -11.44
C PHE A 159 8.89 -10.65 -12.59
N THR A 160 8.94 -9.50 -13.26
CA THR A 160 9.90 -9.24 -14.34
C THR A 160 11.33 -9.07 -13.81
N GLY A 161 11.50 -8.40 -12.66
CA GLY A 161 12.78 -8.25 -11.98
C GLY A 161 13.40 -9.60 -11.58
N TYR A 162 12.62 -10.50 -10.98
CA TYR A 162 13.12 -11.82 -10.56
C TYR A 162 13.38 -12.79 -11.72
N ARG A 163 12.74 -12.60 -12.88
CA ARG A 163 12.88 -13.51 -14.03
C ARG A 163 13.88 -13.07 -15.09
N GLU A 164 14.44 -11.85 -14.98
CA GLU A 164 15.34 -11.22 -15.96
C GLU A 164 14.83 -11.29 -17.42
N LYS A 165 13.51 -11.46 -17.62
CA LYS A 165 12.91 -11.65 -18.95
C LYS A 165 11.74 -10.70 -19.11
N PRO A 166 11.82 -9.70 -20.00
CA PRO A 166 10.64 -8.96 -20.40
C PRO A 166 9.66 -9.91 -21.08
N ILE A 167 8.36 -9.71 -20.81
CA ILE A 167 7.26 -10.56 -21.30
C ILE A 167 7.12 -10.48 -22.84
N LEU A 168 7.78 -9.52 -23.50
CA LEU A 168 7.84 -9.43 -24.95
C LEU A 168 9.12 -10.09 -25.50
N LYS A 169 9.04 -11.39 -25.78
CA LYS A 169 9.76 -12.03 -26.89
C LYS A 169 8.72 -12.57 -27.88
N TYR A 170 8.13 -11.69 -28.67
CA TYR A 170 7.48 -12.10 -29.92
C TYR A 170 8.30 -11.56 -31.09
N PRO A 171 8.82 -12.41 -31.99
CA PRO A 171 9.34 -11.93 -33.26
C PRO A 171 8.15 -11.46 -34.07
N VAL A 172 8.17 -10.20 -34.49
CA VAL A 172 7.37 -9.76 -35.63
C VAL A 172 7.85 -10.61 -36.82
N LYS A 173 7.01 -11.55 -37.26
CA LYS A 173 7.17 -12.22 -38.55
C LYS A 173 6.40 -11.44 -39.60
#